data_AF-A0A2G6AP79-F1
#
_entry.id   AF-A0A2G6AP79-F1
#
_cell.length_a   1.000
_cell.length_b   1.000
_cell.length_c   1.000
_cell.angle_alpha   90.00
_cell.angle_beta   90.00
_cell.angle_gamma   90.00
#
_symmetry.space_group_name_H-M   'P 1'
#
loop_
_entity.id
_entity.type
_entity.pdbx_description
1 polymer ?
#
loop_
_entity_poly.entity_id
_entity_poly.type
_entity_poly.pdbx_seq_one_letter_code
_entity_poly.pdbx_strand_id
1 'polypeptide(L)'
;MIKTFYVIFHDEKRLKVSDIISFEQPQVDEIIHIASQYTLRQLRREEKKGKDLSYLTPNQIAMVVSEKDQIVHDKSADELRLQGIVQAAEHSLVQMFERQGSDELPYVIDLINRVIDTDTVVKAQFKGHPTLTYTMMMASDPEHFKIPVSFVWESSGTRFIKIVTLMFRNAPPKKLTSKIVQDQDMEDRMLEFKRKLLDESRK
;
A
#
# COMPACT_ATOMS: atom_id res chain seq x y z
N MET A 1 -19.47 16.38 3.73
CA MET A 1 -18.25 15.55 3.85
C MET A 1 -18.66 14.09 3.80
N ILE A 2 -18.18 13.35 2.80
CA ILE A 2 -18.62 11.97 2.51
C ILE A 2 -17.51 11.03 2.98
N LYS A 3 -17.77 10.14 3.94
CA LYS A 3 -16.77 9.13 4.37
C LYS A 3 -16.88 7.81 3.61
N THR A 4 -18.07 7.56 3.06
CA THR A 4 -18.41 6.29 2.44
C THR A 4 -19.39 6.53 1.31
N PHE A 5 -19.16 5.88 0.17
CA PHE A 5 -20.07 5.91 -0.98
C PHE A 5 -19.92 4.63 -1.79
N TYR A 6 -20.77 4.45 -2.79
CA TYR A 6 -20.70 3.30 -3.69
C TYR A 6 -20.36 3.75 -5.10
N VAL A 7 -19.57 2.94 -5.77
CA VAL A 7 -19.31 3.06 -7.20
C VAL A 7 -19.73 1.80 -7.93
N ILE A 8 -20.09 1.95 -9.20
CA ILE A 8 -20.41 0.85 -10.11
C ILE A 8 -19.35 0.87 -11.21
N PHE A 9 -18.70 -0.26 -11.41
CA PHE A 9 -17.67 -0.44 -12.44
C PHE A 9 -18.30 -0.71 -13.81
N HIS A 10 -17.50 -0.64 -14.88
CA HIS A 10 -17.94 -0.98 -16.23
C HIS A 10 -18.51 -2.40 -16.35
N ASP A 11 -18.03 -3.35 -15.53
CA ASP A 11 -18.55 -4.72 -15.44
C ASP A 11 -19.71 -4.87 -14.44
N GLU A 12 -20.43 -3.77 -14.15
CA GLU A 12 -21.58 -3.66 -13.24
C GLU A 12 -21.29 -4.06 -11.78
N LYS A 13 -20.04 -4.38 -11.46
CA LYS A 13 -19.63 -4.69 -10.09
C LYS A 13 -19.73 -3.46 -9.23
N ARG A 14 -20.35 -3.63 -8.06
CA ARG A 14 -20.47 -2.58 -7.06
C ARG A 14 -19.37 -2.67 -6.03
N LEU A 15 -18.77 -1.54 -5.68
CA LEU A 15 -17.78 -1.43 -4.62
C LEU A 15 -18.20 -0.34 -3.64
N LYS A 16 -18.14 -0.66 -2.34
CA LYS A 16 -18.24 0.33 -1.28
C LYS A 16 -16.86 0.94 -1.07
N VAL A 17 -16.73 2.24 -1.35
CA VAL A 17 -15.53 3.02 -1.03
C VAL A 17 -15.71 3.58 0.37
N SER A 18 -14.71 3.41 1.23
CA SER A 18 -14.68 3.89 2.60
C SER A 18 -13.23 4.12 3.01
N ASP A 19 -12.89 5.34 3.39
CA ASP A 19 -11.51 5.73 3.66
C ASP A 19 -11.36 6.46 4.99
N ILE A 20 -10.12 6.69 5.42
CA ILE A 20 -9.78 7.49 6.59
C ILE A 20 -10.09 8.97 6.35
N ILE A 21 -9.97 9.45 5.12
CA ILE A 21 -10.33 10.84 4.76
C ILE A 21 -11.83 11.01 4.55
N SER A 22 -12.30 12.23 4.76
CA SER A 22 -13.61 12.65 4.25
C SER A 22 -13.46 13.21 2.83
N PHE A 23 -14.16 12.61 1.88
CA PHE A 23 -14.16 13.03 0.49
C PHE A 23 -15.01 14.29 0.28
N GLU A 24 -14.53 15.13 -0.62
CA GLU A 24 -15.30 16.21 -1.23
C GLU A 24 -16.05 15.67 -2.46
N GLN A 25 -17.16 16.32 -2.84
CA GLN A 25 -17.97 15.87 -3.97
C GLN A 25 -17.16 15.73 -5.28
N PRO A 26 -16.26 16.66 -5.65
CA PRO A 26 -15.44 16.49 -6.86
C PRO A 26 -14.57 15.22 -6.85
N GLN A 27 -14.04 14.82 -5.69
CA GLN A 27 -13.27 13.59 -5.54
C GLN A 27 -14.15 12.35 -5.68
N VAL A 28 -15.38 12.40 -5.15
CA VAL A 28 -16.38 11.33 -5.33
C VAL A 28 -16.73 11.17 -6.81
N ASP A 29 -17.00 12.27 -7.50
CA ASP A 29 -17.34 12.29 -8.93
C ASP A 29 -16.17 11.77 -9.78
N GLU A 30 -14.93 12.15 -9.44
CA GLU A 30 -13.71 11.64 -10.07
C GLU A 30 -13.57 10.11 -9.89
N ILE A 31 -13.79 9.59 -8.68
CA ILE A 31 -13.73 8.14 -8.42
C ILE A 31 -14.84 7.38 -9.13
N ILE A 32 -16.06 7.93 -9.19
CA ILE A 32 -17.18 7.36 -9.95
C ILE A 32 -16.83 7.34 -11.44
N HIS A 33 -16.30 8.44 -11.98
CA HIS A 33 -15.87 8.53 -13.36
C HIS A 33 -14.82 7.46 -13.66
N ILE A 34 -13.75 7.37 -12.85
CA ILE A 34 -12.74 6.32 -12.99
C ILE A 34 -13.39 4.93 -12.97
N ALA A 35 -14.25 4.62 -12.00
CA ALA A 35 -14.89 3.30 -11.91
C ALA A 35 -15.69 2.95 -13.18
N SER A 36 -16.40 3.92 -13.76
CA SER A 36 -17.19 3.71 -14.99
C SER A 36 -16.37 3.35 -16.23
N GLN A 37 -15.08 3.73 -16.26
CA GLN A 37 -14.19 3.53 -17.41
C GLN A 37 -13.46 2.19 -17.40
N TYR A 38 -13.46 1.46 -16.28
CA TYR A 38 -12.69 0.22 -16.11
C TYR A 38 -13.57 -0.88 -15.54
N THR A 39 -13.28 -2.14 -15.87
CA THR A 39 -13.78 -3.26 -15.06
C THR A 39 -13.03 -3.30 -13.72
N LEU A 40 -13.66 -3.85 -12.68
CA LEU A 40 -13.00 -3.97 -11.37
C LEU A 40 -11.68 -4.75 -11.45
N ARG A 41 -11.63 -5.77 -12.31
CA ARG A 41 -10.43 -6.60 -12.51
C ARG A 41 -9.30 -5.80 -13.16
N GLN A 42 -9.60 -5.06 -14.23
CA GLN A 42 -8.61 -4.24 -14.93
C GLN A 42 -7.97 -3.23 -13.98
N LEU A 43 -8.78 -2.50 -13.23
CA LEU A 43 -8.26 -1.47 -12.33
C LEU A 43 -7.41 -2.05 -11.19
N ARG A 44 -7.73 -3.25 -10.70
CA ARG A 44 -6.99 -3.92 -9.61
C ARG A 44 -5.71 -4.61 -10.06
N ARG A 45 -5.68 -5.21 -11.26
CA ARG A 45 -4.61 -6.15 -11.66
C ARG A 45 -3.79 -5.68 -12.86
N GLU A 46 -4.39 -4.91 -13.75
CA GLU A 46 -3.78 -4.54 -15.04
C GLU A 46 -3.24 -3.11 -14.98
N GLU A 47 -3.95 -2.22 -14.29
CA GLU A 47 -3.52 -0.84 -14.00
C GLU A 47 -2.50 -0.79 -12.85
N LYS A 48 -1.24 -1.13 -13.14
CA LYS A 48 -0.14 -1.23 -12.14
C LYS A 48 -0.01 -0.01 -11.21
N LYS A 49 -0.31 1.19 -11.71
CA LYS A 49 -0.18 2.44 -10.97
C LYS A 49 -1.50 2.93 -10.35
N GLY A 50 -2.65 2.39 -10.72
CA GLY A 50 -3.95 3.00 -10.40
C GLY A 50 -4.15 4.37 -11.07
N LYS A 51 -5.22 5.07 -10.69
CA LYS A 51 -5.53 6.43 -11.15
C LYS A 51 -5.34 7.43 -10.02
N ASP A 52 -4.55 8.45 -10.26
CA ASP A 52 -4.31 9.53 -9.31
C ASP A 52 -5.60 10.35 -9.15
N LEU A 53 -5.89 10.79 -7.93
CA LEU A 53 -6.87 11.85 -7.72
C LEU A 53 -6.23 13.19 -8.07
N SER A 54 -7.04 14.11 -8.59
CA SER A 54 -6.61 15.44 -9.00
C SER A 54 -6.00 16.28 -7.86
N TYR A 55 -6.48 16.11 -6.62
CA TYR A 55 -5.94 16.81 -5.45
C TYR A 55 -6.26 16.11 -4.12
N LEU A 56 -5.52 16.51 -3.09
CA LEU A 56 -5.84 16.34 -1.67
C LEU A 56 -5.82 17.71 -1.00
N THR A 57 -6.74 17.96 -0.07
CA THR A 57 -6.69 19.19 0.73
C THR A 57 -5.63 19.11 1.83
N PRO A 58 -5.13 20.23 2.35
CA PRO A 58 -4.19 20.22 3.48
C PRO A 58 -4.72 19.44 4.69
N ASN A 59 -6.02 19.54 4.98
CA ASN A 59 -6.66 18.80 6.06
C ASN A 59 -6.67 17.28 5.80
N GLN A 60 -6.90 16.85 4.56
CA GLN A 60 -6.83 15.43 4.19
C GLN A 60 -5.40 14.89 4.30
N ILE A 61 -4.39 15.68 3.90
CA ILE A 61 -2.97 15.32 4.06
C ILE A 61 -2.62 15.15 5.54
N ALA A 62 -2.97 16.13 6.38
CA ALA A 62 -2.73 16.07 7.82
C ALA A 62 -3.44 14.86 8.47
N MET A 63 -4.66 14.54 8.04
CA MET A 63 -5.42 13.39 8.53
C MET A 63 -4.72 12.07 8.19
N VAL A 64 -4.19 11.91 6.98
CA VAL A 64 -3.46 10.70 6.58
C VAL A 64 -2.20 10.50 7.43
N VAL A 65 -1.43 11.57 7.66
CA VAL A 65 -0.23 11.53 8.49
C VAL A 65 -0.61 11.20 9.94
N SER A 66 -1.60 11.89 10.51
CA SER A 66 -2.08 11.66 11.87
C SER A 66 -2.59 10.23 12.08
N GLU A 67 -3.29 9.66 11.10
CA GLU A 67 -3.79 8.28 11.16
C GLU A 67 -2.65 7.27 11.13
N LYS A 68 -1.62 7.50 10.29
CA LYS A 68 -0.39 6.71 10.33
C LYS A 68 0.28 6.80 11.70
N ASP A 69 0.50 8.01 12.19
CA ASP A 69 1.16 8.25 13.48
C ASP A 69 0.44 7.54 14.62
N GLN A 70 -0.89 7.61 14.65
CA GLN A 70 -1.70 6.91 15.64
C GLN A 70 -1.51 5.39 15.59
N ILE A 71 -1.42 4.80 14.39
CA ILE A 71 -1.24 3.35 14.23
C ILE A 71 0.16 2.92 14.70
N VAL A 72 1.20 3.67 14.31
CA VAL A 72 2.59 3.33 14.61
C VAL A 72 3.09 3.82 15.97
N HIS A 73 2.30 4.65 16.67
CA HIS A 73 2.67 5.26 17.94
C HIS A 73 3.18 4.23 18.95
N ASP A 74 4.32 4.55 19.56
CA ASP A 74 5.04 3.79 20.59
C ASP A 74 5.33 2.32 20.23
N LYS A 75 5.39 1.99 18.93
CA LYS A 75 5.74 0.65 18.45
C LYS A 75 7.01 0.70 17.61
N SER A 76 7.91 -0.22 17.89
CA SER A 76 9.06 -0.50 17.03
C SER A 76 8.64 -1.16 15.73
N ALA A 77 9.50 -1.10 14.71
CA ALA A 77 9.26 -1.78 13.44
C ALA A 77 9.07 -3.30 13.59
N ASP A 78 9.75 -3.93 14.54
CA ASP A 78 9.60 -5.36 14.79
C ASP A 78 8.26 -5.69 15.45
N GLU A 79 7.79 -4.87 16.40
CA GLU A 79 6.44 -5.02 16.98
C GLU A 79 5.35 -4.82 15.92
N LEU A 80 5.49 -3.81 15.06
CA LEU A 80 4.55 -3.56 13.96
C LEU A 80 4.50 -4.72 12.95
N ARG A 81 5.64 -5.37 12.70
CA ARG A 81 5.74 -6.57 11.87
C ARG A 81 5.08 -7.77 12.55
N LEU A 82 5.49 -8.08 13.78
CA LEU A 82 5.03 -9.23 14.55
C LEU A 82 3.52 -9.17 14.81
N GLN A 83 2.97 -7.98 15.07
CA GLN A 83 1.53 -7.81 15.26
C GLN A 83 0.76 -7.72 13.93
N GLY A 84 1.45 -7.77 12.78
CA GLY A 84 0.83 -7.66 11.46
C GLY A 84 0.16 -6.29 11.21
N ILE A 85 0.56 -5.25 11.94
CA ILE A 85 0.01 -3.89 11.82
C ILE A 85 0.52 -3.21 10.56
N VAL A 86 1.76 -3.51 10.15
CA VAL A 86 2.32 -3.04 8.88
C VAL A 86 2.64 -4.24 8.00
N GLN A 87 1.93 -4.36 6.88
CA GLN A 87 2.05 -5.51 5.99
C GLN A 87 2.55 -5.11 4.61
N ALA A 88 3.57 -5.79 4.10
CA ALA A 88 3.97 -5.68 2.70
C ALA A 88 2.99 -6.44 1.79
N ALA A 89 2.47 -5.78 0.75
CA ALA A 89 1.67 -6.44 -0.26
C ALA A 89 2.48 -7.51 -1.02
N GLU A 90 1.78 -8.53 -1.52
CA GLU A 90 2.38 -9.71 -2.15
C GLU A 90 3.35 -9.40 -3.30
N HIS A 91 3.02 -8.47 -4.20
CA HIS A 91 3.95 -8.11 -5.29
C HIS A 91 5.15 -7.30 -4.79
N SER A 92 5.07 -6.65 -3.62
CA SER A 92 6.23 -6.05 -2.98
C SER A 92 7.19 -7.15 -2.50
N LEU A 93 6.64 -8.25 -1.97
CA LEU A 93 7.43 -9.43 -1.60
C LEU A 93 8.04 -10.08 -2.84
N VAL A 94 7.30 -10.25 -3.95
CA VAL A 94 7.85 -10.75 -5.24
C VAL A 94 9.08 -9.94 -5.68
N GLN A 95 8.97 -8.61 -5.67
CA GLN A 95 10.10 -7.74 -6.05
C GLN A 95 11.30 -7.84 -5.10
N MET A 96 11.08 -8.21 -3.84
CA MET A 96 12.16 -8.53 -2.90
C MET A 96 12.80 -9.87 -3.25
N PHE A 97 12.01 -10.92 -3.52
CA PHE A 97 12.50 -12.26 -3.86
C PHE A 97 13.26 -12.33 -5.20
N GLU A 98 12.86 -11.53 -6.18
CA GLU A 98 13.54 -11.41 -7.47
C GLU A 98 14.97 -10.85 -7.35
N ARG A 99 15.37 -10.35 -6.17
CA ARG A 99 16.73 -9.88 -5.88
C ARG A 99 17.51 -10.95 -5.13
N GLN A 100 18.27 -11.78 -5.84
CA GLN A 100 19.20 -12.73 -5.22
C GLN A 100 20.17 -12.01 -4.25
N GLY A 101 20.17 -12.44 -2.98
CA GLY A 101 21.16 -12.08 -1.95
C GLY A 101 20.78 -10.98 -0.96
N SER A 102 19.50 -10.59 -0.84
CA SER A 102 19.06 -9.73 0.28
C SER A 102 18.58 -10.56 1.46
N ASP A 103 19.09 -10.31 2.66
CA ASP A 103 18.43 -10.78 3.89
C ASP A 103 17.05 -10.11 3.98
N GLU A 104 16.01 -10.93 3.94
CA GLU A 104 14.63 -10.50 3.73
C GLU A 104 14.07 -9.71 4.92
N LEU A 105 14.44 -10.11 6.14
CA LEU A 105 13.93 -9.52 7.38
C LEU A 105 14.47 -8.10 7.66
N PRO A 106 15.78 -7.81 7.61
CA PRO A 106 16.30 -6.45 7.77
C PRO A 106 15.67 -5.45 6.80
N TYR A 107 15.36 -5.88 5.58
CA TYR A 107 14.70 -5.04 4.59
C TYR A 107 13.25 -4.72 4.95
N VAL A 108 12.47 -5.70 5.42
CA VAL A 108 11.10 -5.45 5.92
C VAL A 108 11.13 -4.47 7.09
N ILE A 109 12.07 -4.63 8.01
CA ILE A 109 12.24 -3.73 9.16
C ILE A 109 12.61 -2.31 8.70
N ASP A 110 13.56 -2.14 7.77
CA ASP A 110 13.90 -0.83 7.18
C ASP A 110 12.68 -0.17 6.52
N LEU A 111 11.89 -0.94 5.78
CA LEU A 111 10.68 -0.41 5.15
C LEU A 111 9.65 0.07 6.17
N ILE A 112 9.45 -0.67 7.25
CA ILE A 112 8.53 -0.27 8.32
C ILE A 112 9.06 0.98 9.02
N ASN A 113 10.38 1.06 9.32
CA ASN A 113 10.99 2.27 9.86
C ASN A 113 10.74 3.48 8.94
N ARG A 114 10.94 3.33 7.63
CA ARG A 114 10.65 4.42 6.69
C ARG A 114 9.18 4.81 6.66
N VAL A 115 8.25 3.88 6.85
CA VAL A 115 6.83 4.22 7.03
C VAL A 115 6.67 5.08 8.27
N ILE A 116 7.20 4.67 9.41
CA ILE A 116 7.17 5.43 10.67
C ILE A 116 7.66 6.86 10.42
N ASP A 117 8.77 7.02 9.70
CA ASP A 117 9.42 8.31 9.54
C ASP A 117 8.81 9.21 8.44
N THR A 118 7.86 8.72 7.62
CA THR A 118 7.17 9.59 6.64
C THR A 118 6.29 10.63 7.33
N ASP A 119 6.28 11.86 6.81
CA ASP A 119 5.61 13.02 7.41
C ASP A 119 4.73 13.81 6.42
N THR A 120 4.70 13.43 5.15
CA THR A 120 3.90 14.12 4.14
C THR A 120 3.31 13.17 3.10
N VAL A 121 2.26 13.64 2.41
CA VAL A 121 1.54 12.90 1.38
C VAL A 121 1.63 13.64 0.06
N VAL A 122 2.15 12.96 -0.96
CA VAL A 122 2.32 13.53 -2.30
C VAL A 122 1.05 13.45 -3.13
N LYS A 123 0.35 12.31 -3.04
CA LYS A 123 -0.84 12.03 -3.83
C LYS A 123 -1.63 10.86 -3.28
N ALA A 124 -2.89 10.75 -3.69
CA ALA A 124 -3.71 9.57 -3.49
C ALA A 124 -4.08 8.94 -4.83
N GLN A 125 -4.25 7.62 -4.84
CA GLN A 125 -4.60 6.84 -6.03
C GLN A 125 -5.77 5.91 -5.74
N PHE A 126 -6.72 5.83 -6.66
CA PHE A 126 -7.75 4.81 -6.67
C PHE A 126 -7.31 3.60 -7.51
N LYS A 127 -7.25 2.44 -6.87
CA LYS A 127 -6.80 1.16 -7.46
C LYS A 127 -7.92 0.12 -7.54
N GLY A 128 -9.18 0.57 -7.44
CA GLY A 128 -10.35 -0.33 -7.40
C GLY A 128 -10.49 -1.10 -6.08
N HIS A 129 -9.81 -0.67 -5.02
CA HIS A 129 -9.98 -1.18 -3.66
C HIS A 129 -10.93 -0.27 -2.87
N PRO A 130 -11.53 -0.76 -1.76
CA PRO A 130 -12.39 0.07 -0.91
C PRO A 130 -11.74 1.36 -0.39
N THR A 131 -10.40 1.38 -0.33
CA THR A 131 -9.60 2.51 0.16
C THR A 131 -8.63 2.99 -0.92
N LEU A 132 -8.20 4.24 -0.80
CA LEU A 132 -7.15 4.87 -1.58
C LEU A 132 -5.78 4.34 -1.16
N THR A 133 -4.83 4.48 -2.09
CA THR A 133 -3.41 4.33 -1.82
C THR A 133 -2.77 5.70 -1.78
N TYR A 134 -2.16 6.07 -0.66
CA TYR A 134 -1.47 7.32 -0.44
C TYR A 134 0.02 7.15 -0.66
N THR A 135 0.64 7.97 -1.50
CA THR A 135 2.09 8.01 -1.63
C THR A 135 2.67 8.95 -0.59
N MET A 136 3.29 8.38 0.44
CA MET A 136 3.93 9.13 1.52
C MET A 136 5.42 9.31 1.26
N MET A 137 6.00 10.36 1.81
CA MET A 137 7.45 10.61 1.79
C MET A 137 7.87 11.31 3.09
N MET A 138 9.18 11.34 3.34
CA MET A 138 9.78 12.21 4.33
C MET A 138 10.18 13.51 3.64
N ALA A 139 9.72 14.67 4.12
CA ALA A 139 9.97 15.96 3.49
C ALA A 139 11.46 16.33 3.48
N SER A 140 12.22 15.87 4.47
CA SER A 140 13.67 16.09 4.61
C SER A 140 14.53 15.04 3.91
N ASP A 141 13.95 14.02 3.28
CA ASP A 141 14.71 12.95 2.65
C ASP A 141 15.33 13.40 1.32
N PRO A 142 16.67 13.47 1.21
CA PRO A 142 17.35 13.86 -0.02
C PRO A 142 17.09 12.88 -1.17
N GLU A 143 16.79 11.61 -0.88
CA GLU A 143 16.51 10.59 -1.88
C GLU A 143 15.07 10.65 -2.41
N HIS A 144 14.20 11.45 -1.79
CA HIS A 144 12.78 11.59 -2.12
C HIS A 144 12.08 10.22 -2.21
N PHE A 145 12.33 9.36 -1.23
CA PHE A 145 11.76 8.02 -1.18
C PHE A 145 10.22 8.10 -1.06
N LYS A 146 9.52 7.24 -1.81
CA LYS A 146 8.06 7.26 -1.94
C LYS A 146 7.47 5.92 -1.53
N ILE A 147 6.61 5.96 -0.52
CA ILE A 147 5.98 4.77 0.04
C ILE A 147 4.47 4.82 -0.17
N PRO A 148 3.93 4.02 -1.10
CA PRO A 148 2.48 3.89 -1.25
C PRO A 148 1.91 3.02 -0.12
N VAL A 149 1.07 3.62 0.72
CA VAL A 149 0.37 2.98 1.83
C VAL A 149 -1.13 3.03 1.63
N SER A 150 -1.85 2.06 2.19
CA SER A 150 -3.30 2.07 2.27
C SER A 150 -3.72 1.68 3.69
N PHE A 151 -4.78 2.30 4.19
CA PHE A 151 -5.30 2.02 5.52
C PHE A 151 -6.42 1.01 5.37
N VAL A 152 -6.31 -0.13 6.04
CA VAL A 152 -7.29 -1.20 5.96
C VAL A 152 -7.91 -1.41 7.33
N TRP A 153 -9.23 -1.57 7.32
CA TRP A 153 -10.01 -1.88 8.50
C TRP A 153 -10.15 -3.39 8.63
N GLU A 154 -9.74 -3.92 9.77
CA GLU A 154 -10.11 -5.26 10.15
C GLU A 154 -11.54 -5.26 10.70
N SER A 155 -12.28 -6.35 10.50
CA SER A 155 -13.65 -6.53 11.01
C SER A 155 -13.77 -6.45 12.53
N SER A 156 -12.66 -6.57 13.25
CA SER A 156 -12.51 -6.37 14.70
C SER A 156 -12.54 -4.89 15.14
N GLY A 157 -12.44 -3.95 14.19
CA GLY A 157 -12.29 -2.52 14.46
C GLY A 157 -10.84 -2.04 14.52
N THR A 158 -9.87 -2.96 14.51
CA THR A 158 -8.43 -2.63 14.48
C THR A 158 -8.03 -2.11 13.10
N ARG A 159 -7.26 -1.01 13.07
CA ARG A 159 -6.70 -0.42 11.85
C ARG A 159 -5.29 -0.95 11.62
N PHE A 160 -4.98 -1.32 10.38
CA PHE A 160 -3.62 -1.67 9.99
C PHE A 160 -3.23 -0.98 8.67
N ILE A 161 -1.93 -0.75 8.50
CA ILE A 161 -1.35 -0.14 7.32
C ILE A 161 -0.89 -1.26 6.38
N LYS A 162 -1.47 -1.30 5.19
CA LYS A 162 -1.01 -2.16 4.11
C LYS A 162 -0.12 -1.35 3.18
N ILE A 163 1.17 -1.71 3.12
CA ILE A 163 2.14 -1.13 2.19
C ILE A 163 1.88 -1.75 0.81
N VAL A 164 1.38 -0.92 -0.10
CA VAL A 164 0.82 -1.39 -1.36
C VAL A 164 1.90 -1.65 -2.39
N THR A 165 3.06 -1.01 -2.47
CA THR A 165 4.06 -1.29 -3.54
C THR A 165 5.44 -0.72 -3.21
N LEU A 166 6.53 -1.43 -3.49
CA LEU A 166 7.89 -0.88 -3.41
C LEU A 166 8.27 -0.21 -4.74
N MET A 167 8.75 1.03 -4.72
CA MET A 167 9.35 1.68 -5.90
C MET A 167 10.69 2.27 -5.50
N PHE A 168 11.78 1.63 -5.91
CA PHE A 168 13.15 2.13 -5.67
C PHE A 168 13.57 3.04 -6.81
N ARG A 169 13.99 4.28 -6.52
CA ARG A 169 14.60 5.18 -7.53
C ARG A 169 16.11 4.98 -7.69
N ASN A 170 16.81 4.53 -6.65
CA ASN A 170 18.29 4.51 -6.62
C ASN A 170 18.91 3.11 -6.43
N ALA A 171 18.16 2.02 -6.57
CA ALA A 171 18.79 0.70 -6.60
C ALA A 171 19.60 0.60 -7.92
N PRO A 172 20.92 0.35 -7.88
CA PRO A 172 21.67 0.09 -9.12
C PRO A 172 20.96 -1.06 -9.85
N PRO A 173 20.86 -1.01 -11.19
CA PRO A 173 20.16 -2.03 -11.96
C PRO A 173 20.98 -3.33 -11.89
N LYS A 174 20.87 -4.06 -10.78
CA LYS A 174 21.17 -5.49 -10.80
C LYS A 174 20.12 -6.06 -11.73
N LYS A 175 20.60 -6.52 -12.89
CA LYS A 175 19.80 -7.04 -14.00
C LYS A 175 18.58 -7.78 -13.45
N LEU A 176 17.39 -7.22 -13.67
CA LEU A 176 16.16 -8.01 -13.68
C LEU A 176 16.39 -9.05 -14.77
N THR A 177 16.91 -10.22 -14.40
CA THR A 177 17.11 -11.31 -15.33
C THR A 177 15.72 -11.81 -15.73
N SER A 178 15.29 -11.34 -16.91
CA SER A 178 14.39 -12.00 -17.85
C SER A 178 13.10 -12.63 -17.28
N LYS A 179 11.97 -12.01 -17.66
CA LYS A 179 10.62 -12.60 -17.82
C LYS A 179 10.34 -13.84 -16.96
N ILE A 180 9.69 -13.55 -15.84
CA ILE A 180 8.96 -14.45 -14.94
C ILE A 180 8.09 -15.41 -15.76
N VAL A 181 8.59 -16.60 -15.99
CA VAL A 181 7.79 -17.78 -16.36
C VAL A 181 7.71 -18.60 -15.09
N GLN A 182 6.48 -18.68 -14.54
CA GLN A 182 5.99 -19.70 -13.60
C GLN A 182 7.07 -20.62 -13.00
N ASP A 183 7.77 -20.14 -11.96
CA ASP A 183 8.68 -20.98 -11.19
C ASP A 183 7.98 -21.36 -9.88
N GLN A 184 7.61 -22.64 -9.76
CA GLN A 184 6.95 -23.18 -8.56
C GLN A 184 7.84 -23.02 -7.32
N ASP A 185 9.16 -22.99 -7.47
CA ASP A 185 10.13 -22.80 -6.39
C ASP A 185 9.98 -21.41 -5.73
N MET A 186 9.64 -20.37 -6.51
CA MET A 186 9.44 -19.03 -5.96
C MET A 186 8.11 -18.89 -5.24
N GLU A 187 7.03 -19.49 -5.76
CA GLU A 187 5.74 -19.53 -5.06
C GLU A 187 5.87 -20.26 -3.71
N ASP A 188 6.60 -21.38 -3.68
CA ASP A 188 6.88 -22.12 -2.46
C ASP A 188 7.74 -21.32 -1.48
N ARG A 189 8.78 -20.62 -1.94
CA ARG A 189 9.58 -19.71 -1.10
C ARG A 189 8.78 -18.53 -0.57
N MET A 190 7.89 -17.96 -1.37
CA MET A 190 6.97 -16.90 -0.93
C MET A 190 5.96 -17.41 0.10
N LEU A 191 5.43 -18.61 -0.10
CA LEU A 191 4.50 -19.25 0.83
C LEU A 191 5.22 -19.59 2.15
N GLU A 192 6.45 -20.11 2.07
CA GLU A 192 7.31 -20.41 3.21
C GLU A 192 7.69 -19.13 3.97
N PHE A 193 8.04 -18.05 3.28
CA PHE A 193 8.32 -16.77 3.92
C PHE A 193 7.07 -16.15 4.55
N LYS A 194 5.92 -16.18 3.86
CA LYS A 194 4.64 -15.78 4.47
C LYS A 194 4.34 -16.62 5.70
N ARG A 195 4.61 -17.92 5.68
CA ARG A 195 4.49 -18.80 6.85
C ARG A 195 5.46 -18.42 7.96
N LYS A 196 6.74 -18.16 7.67
CA LYS A 196 7.73 -17.70 8.66
C LYS A 196 7.31 -16.37 9.31
N LEU A 197 6.81 -15.41 8.51
CA LEU A 197 6.25 -14.16 9.02
C LEU A 197 5.02 -14.38 9.93
N LEU A 198 4.20 -15.40 9.67
CA LEU A 198 3.00 -15.73 10.44
C LEU A 198 3.25 -16.67 11.63
N ASP A 199 4.31 -17.47 11.62
CA ASP A 199 4.66 -18.39 12.71
C ASP A 199 5.53 -17.70 13.78
N GLU A 200 6.37 -16.72 13.40
CA GLU A 200 7.11 -15.90 14.37
C GLU A 200 6.22 -14.91 15.13
N SER A 201 5.07 -14.52 14.58
CA SER A 201 4.08 -13.66 15.25
C SER A 201 3.24 -14.38 16.33
N ARG A 202 3.41 -15.70 16.47
CA ARG A 202 2.68 -16.56 17.43
C ARG A 202 3.55 -17.08 18.58
N LYS A 203 4.84 -16.71 18.64
CA LYS A 203 5.74 -17.00 19.76
C LYS A 203 5.86 -15.78 20.65
#